data_AF-A0A1V6HNI9-F1
#
_entry.id   AF-A0A1V6HNI9-F1
#
_cell.length_a   1.000
_cell.length_b   1.000
_cell.length_c   1.000
_cell.angle_alpha   90.00
_cell.angle_beta   90.00
_cell.angle_gamma   90.00
#
_symmetry.space_group_name_H-M   'P 1'
#
loop_
_entity.id
_entity.type
_entity.pdbx_description
1 polymer ?
#
loop_
_entity_poly.entity_id
_entity_poly.type
_entity_poly.pdbx_seq_one_letter_code
_entity_poly.pdbx_strand_id
1 'polypeptide(L)'
;MKNLIKISLPVLFAIILAVSCQSYSNTVTYCFCSRTNVSFSEVTSSSTPGLRELAAMLTQKSSEIQKDFQLNWMVTGSGNNPQEAIKNAVDQAIASFTSSILYSFKQNLEDFKNEFTAKKRELSPTLSKETGSVLFTVSLYLTAEDTVTQVYPEPLAVSATYTFECRGKNDTY
;
A
#
# COMPACT_ATOMS: atom_id res chain seq x y z
N MET A 1 47.82 47.64 -42.67
CA MET A 1 47.28 46.42 -42.03
C MET A 1 45.80 46.61 -41.77
N LYS A 2 45.00 45.64 -42.26
CA LYS A 2 43.62 45.24 -41.89
C LYS A 2 42.44 46.22 -42.09
N ASN A 3 41.61 45.80 -43.06
CA ASN A 3 40.24 46.23 -43.36
C ASN A 3 39.28 46.01 -42.17
N LEU A 4 38.39 46.98 -41.93
CA LEU A 4 37.16 46.79 -41.14
C LEU A 4 35.96 46.93 -42.08
N ILE A 5 35.33 45.80 -42.35
CA ILE A 5 34.12 45.66 -43.15
C ILE A 5 32.94 46.19 -42.33
N LYS A 6 32.26 47.23 -42.85
CA LYS A 6 30.95 47.69 -42.37
C LYS A 6 29.90 46.64 -42.77
N ILE A 7 29.35 45.93 -41.79
CA ILE A 7 28.20 45.04 -42.00
C ILE A 7 26.93 45.86 -41.75
N SER A 8 26.27 46.25 -42.83
CA SER A 8 24.86 46.67 -42.84
C SER A 8 24.00 45.42 -42.83
N LEU A 9 23.26 45.16 -41.74
CA LEU A 9 22.26 44.10 -41.69
C LEU A 9 20.86 44.71 -41.92
N PRO A 10 20.12 44.27 -42.96
CA PRO A 10 18.73 44.69 -43.15
C PRO A 10 17.82 43.93 -42.18
N VAL A 11 16.88 44.66 -41.60
CA VAL A 11 15.75 44.17 -40.81
C VAL A 11 14.91 43.25 -41.71
N LEU A 12 14.88 41.95 -41.40
CA LEU A 12 13.93 41.02 -42.01
C LEU A 12 12.91 40.59 -40.95
N PHE A 13 11.73 41.19 -41.03
CA PHE A 13 10.51 40.66 -40.44
C PHE A 13 10.20 39.33 -41.12
N ALA A 14 10.36 38.23 -40.40
CA ALA A 14 9.68 36.98 -40.69
C ALA A 14 8.85 36.62 -39.46
N ILE A 15 7.54 36.84 -39.60
CA ILE A 15 6.49 36.40 -38.70
C ILE A 15 6.56 34.87 -38.65
N ILE A 16 7.18 34.32 -37.61
CA ILE A 16 6.97 32.91 -37.27
C ILE A 16 5.54 32.85 -36.76
N LEU A 17 4.65 32.33 -37.60
CA LEU A 17 3.33 31.87 -37.19
C LEU A 17 3.52 31.06 -35.92
N ALA A 18 2.95 31.57 -34.83
CA ALA A 18 2.85 30.85 -33.58
C ALA A 18 2.18 29.51 -33.86
N VAL A 19 2.99 28.45 -33.92
CA VAL A 19 2.50 27.14 -33.55
C VAL A 19 2.31 27.26 -32.04
N SER A 20 1.13 27.69 -31.63
CA SER A 20 0.64 27.44 -30.28
C SER A 20 0.49 25.93 -30.14
N CYS A 21 1.62 25.24 -29.98
CA CYS A 21 1.64 23.96 -29.31
C CYS A 21 1.46 24.29 -27.83
N GLN A 22 0.25 24.72 -27.45
CA GLN A 22 -0.22 24.47 -26.10
C GLN A 22 -0.32 22.95 -26.05
N SER A 23 0.77 22.29 -25.67
CA SER A 23 0.66 20.93 -25.18
C SER A 23 -0.31 21.02 -24.01
N TYR A 24 -1.52 20.50 -24.21
CA TYR A 24 -2.50 20.34 -23.15
C TYR A 24 -1.93 19.29 -22.18
N SER A 25 -0.99 19.71 -21.35
CA SER A 25 -0.50 18.94 -20.22
C SER A 25 -1.57 19.02 -19.14
N ASN A 26 -2.46 18.04 -19.13
CA ASN A 26 -3.37 17.86 -18.00
C ASN A 26 -2.55 17.29 -16.86
N THR A 27 -2.24 18.14 -15.87
CA THR A 27 -1.58 17.75 -14.64
C THR A 27 -2.59 17.84 -13.51
N VAL A 28 -2.89 16.70 -12.89
CA VAL A 28 -3.91 16.60 -11.83
C VAL A 28 -3.38 15.72 -10.71
N THR A 29 -3.68 16.10 -9.48
CA THR A 29 -3.27 15.37 -8.28
C THR A 29 -4.46 14.60 -7.72
N TYR A 30 -4.26 13.32 -7.44
CA TYR A 30 -5.27 12.40 -6.90
C TYR A 30 -4.81 11.84 -5.55
N CYS A 31 -5.77 11.60 -4.65
CA CYS A 31 -5.52 10.96 -3.37
C CYS A 31 -5.55 9.43 -3.50
N PHE A 32 -4.52 8.79 -2.94
CA PHE A 32 -4.40 7.34 -2.82
C PHE A 32 -4.21 6.96 -1.36
N CYS A 33 -4.65 5.76 -1.04
CA CYS A 33 -4.86 5.30 0.32
C CYS A 33 -4.45 3.83 0.44
N SER A 34 -3.62 3.50 1.42
CA SER A 34 -3.42 2.10 1.82
C SER A 34 -4.40 1.75 2.95
N ARG A 35 -5.05 0.60 2.85
CA ARG A 35 -6.04 0.13 3.84
C ARG A 35 -5.77 -1.31 4.19
N THR A 36 -5.93 -1.65 5.46
CA THR A 36 -5.74 -3.01 5.96
C THR A 36 -7.09 -3.68 6.14
N ASN A 37 -7.23 -4.91 5.66
CA ASN A 37 -8.35 -5.77 6.04
C ASN A 37 -7.81 -6.80 7.03
N VAL A 38 -8.40 -6.81 8.21
CA VAL A 38 -8.05 -7.71 9.30
C VAL A 38 -9.28 -8.54 9.62
N SER A 39 -9.11 -9.85 9.68
CA SER A 39 -10.10 -10.76 10.25
C SER A 39 -9.50 -11.49 11.43
N PHE A 40 -10.30 -11.61 12.50
CA PHE A 40 -9.90 -12.20 13.76
C PHE A 40 -10.97 -13.21 14.20
N SER A 41 -10.59 -14.46 14.46
CA SER A 41 -11.45 -15.39 15.19
C SER A 41 -11.00 -15.45 16.64
N GLU A 42 -11.81 -14.89 17.53
CA GLU A 42 -11.46 -14.74 18.94
C GLU A 42 -11.71 -16.02 19.74
N VAL A 43 -10.80 -16.30 20.68
CA VAL A 43 -10.99 -17.31 21.72
C VAL A 43 -11.57 -16.61 22.94
N THR A 44 -12.87 -16.80 23.19
CA THR A 44 -13.61 -16.13 24.27
C THR A 44 -13.62 -16.90 25.60
N SER A 45 -12.97 -18.07 25.67
CA SER A 45 -12.99 -18.92 26.87
C SER A 45 -11.99 -18.45 27.94
N SER A 46 -12.43 -18.42 29.20
CA SER A 46 -11.57 -18.15 30.37
C SER A 46 -10.64 -19.33 30.73
N SER A 47 -10.89 -20.53 30.19
CA SER A 47 -10.11 -21.76 30.44
C SER A 47 -8.93 -21.97 29.49
N THR A 48 -8.61 -20.98 28.65
CA THR A 48 -7.56 -21.10 27.62
C THR A 48 -6.52 -19.97 27.70
N PRO A 49 -5.76 -19.87 28.82
CA PRO A 49 -4.81 -18.78 29.05
C PRO A 49 -3.72 -18.64 27.96
N GLY A 50 -3.21 -19.73 27.39
CA GLY A 50 -2.21 -19.69 26.32
C GLY A 50 -2.78 -19.12 25.02
N LEU A 51 -3.97 -19.57 24.62
CA LEU A 51 -4.66 -19.00 23.46
C LEU A 51 -5.01 -17.52 23.66
N ARG A 52 -5.37 -17.10 24.88
CA ARG A 52 -5.64 -15.69 25.19
C ARG A 52 -4.40 -14.81 25.06
N GLU A 53 -3.23 -15.31 25.46
CA GLU A 53 -1.97 -14.56 25.31
C GLU A 53 -1.61 -14.37 23.84
N LEU A 54 -1.75 -15.41 23.03
CA LEU A 54 -1.59 -15.32 21.57
C LEU A 54 -2.62 -14.38 20.94
N ALA A 55 -3.87 -14.42 21.39
CA ALA A 55 -4.91 -13.50 20.94
C ALA A 55 -4.59 -12.04 21.26
N ALA A 56 -4.07 -11.77 22.46
CA ALA A 56 -3.64 -10.43 22.88
C ALA A 56 -2.49 -9.92 21.99
N MET A 57 -1.50 -10.78 21.72
CA MET A 57 -0.39 -10.46 20.83
C MET A 57 -0.87 -10.12 19.40
N LEU A 58 -1.80 -10.90 18.86
CA LEU A 58 -2.40 -10.65 17.54
C LEU A 58 -3.25 -9.37 17.53
N THR A 59 -3.96 -9.07 18.62
CA THR A 59 -4.76 -7.84 18.77
C THR A 59 -3.87 -6.60 18.80
N GLN A 60 -2.77 -6.66 19.58
CA GLN A 60 -1.76 -5.61 19.59
C GLN A 60 -1.20 -5.42 18.18
N LYS A 61 -0.83 -6.54 17.51
CA LYS A 61 -0.25 -6.46 16.17
C LYS A 61 -1.21 -5.88 15.14
N SER A 62 -2.49 -6.21 15.22
CA SER A 62 -3.54 -5.60 14.39
C SER A 62 -3.56 -4.08 14.54
N SER A 63 -3.48 -3.60 15.79
CA SER A 63 -3.50 -2.16 16.08
C SER A 63 -2.26 -1.44 15.54
N GLU A 64 -1.08 -2.05 15.68
CA GLU A 64 0.16 -1.56 15.09
C GLU A 64 0.06 -1.49 13.56
N ILE A 65 -0.43 -2.56 12.92
CA ILE A 65 -0.59 -2.61 11.47
C ILE A 65 -1.55 -1.52 10.96
N GLN A 66 -2.70 -1.34 11.63
CA GLN A 66 -3.65 -0.29 11.27
C GLN A 66 -3.03 1.11 11.41
N LYS A 67 -2.24 1.34 12.46
CA LYS A 67 -1.55 2.62 12.67
C LYS A 67 -0.47 2.87 11.61
N ASP A 68 0.34 1.87 11.30
CA ASP A 68 1.55 2.06 10.49
C ASP A 68 1.28 1.95 8.98
N PHE A 69 0.21 1.27 8.57
CA PHE A 69 -0.08 0.98 7.16
C PHE A 69 -1.43 1.51 6.66
N GLN A 70 -2.16 2.31 7.44
CA GLN A 70 -3.26 3.12 6.91
C GLN A 70 -2.76 4.51 6.52
N LEU A 71 -2.12 4.58 5.35
CA LEU A 71 -1.47 5.78 4.84
C LEU A 71 -2.34 6.44 3.78
N ASN A 72 -2.26 7.76 3.69
CA ASN A 72 -2.84 8.55 2.62
C ASN A 72 -1.72 9.37 1.98
N TRP A 73 -1.69 9.43 0.66
CA TRP A 73 -0.74 10.26 -0.07
C TRP A 73 -1.33 10.78 -1.36
N MET A 74 -0.72 11.84 -1.88
CA MET A 74 -1.13 12.47 -3.12
C MET A 74 -0.18 12.08 -4.24
N VAL A 75 -0.71 11.77 -5.42
CA VAL A 75 0.09 11.49 -6.62
C VAL A 75 -0.36 12.40 -7.74
N THR A 76 0.58 13.10 -8.35
CA THR A 76 0.34 13.99 -9.48
C THR A 76 0.60 13.24 -10.78
N GLY A 77 -0.47 12.96 -11.53
CA GLY A 77 -0.39 12.41 -12.87
C GLY A 77 -0.39 13.51 -13.93
N SER A 78 0.41 13.33 -14.97
CA SER A 78 0.46 14.22 -16.12
C SER A 78 0.17 13.45 -17.41
N GLY A 79 -0.48 14.07 -18.39
CA GLY A 79 -0.78 13.45 -19.67
C GLY A 79 -1.36 14.43 -20.69
N ASN A 80 -1.49 14.02 -21.94
CA ASN A 80 -2.05 14.86 -23.00
C ASN A 80 -3.57 15.03 -22.90
N ASN A 81 -4.23 14.17 -22.10
CA ASN A 81 -5.66 14.20 -21.81
C ASN A 81 -5.90 13.73 -20.36
N PRO A 82 -7.11 13.94 -19.80
CA PRO A 82 -7.43 13.53 -18.43
C PRO A 82 -7.24 12.03 -18.16
N GLN A 83 -7.55 11.16 -19.15
CA GLN A 83 -7.42 9.71 -18.99
C GLN A 83 -5.96 9.28 -18.86
N GLU A 84 -5.05 9.86 -19.64
CA GLU A 84 -3.61 9.64 -19.52
C GLU A 84 -3.08 10.14 -18.17
N ALA A 85 -3.56 11.31 -17.70
CA ALA A 85 -3.17 11.83 -16.40
C ALA A 85 -3.60 10.90 -15.25
N ILE A 86 -4.84 10.39 -15.26
CA ILE A 86 -5.32 9.42 -14.26
C ILE A 86 -4.48 8.13 -14.33
N LYS A 87 -4.28 7.57 -15.53
CA LYS A 87 -3.49 6.34 -15.71
C LYS A 87 -2.08 6.48 -15.14
N ASN A 88 -1.41 7.58 -15.44
CA ASN A 88 -0.05 7.81 -14.97
C ASN A 88 0.01 8.00 -13.44
N ALA A 89 -1.00 8.63 -12.84
CA ALA A 89 -1.12 8.71 -11.38
C ALA A 89 -1.33 7.33 -10.75
N VAL A 90 -2.20 6.49 -11.32
CA VAL A 90 -2.46 5.12 -10.86
C VAL A 90 -1.20 4.26 -10.96
N ASP A 91 -0.52 4.28 -12.10
CA ASP A 91 0.72 3.52 -12.31
C ASP A 91 1.79 3.92 -11.28
N GLN A 92 1.94 5.22 -11.02
CA GLN A 92 2.87 5.72 -10.02
C GLN A 92 2.44 5.37 -8.58
N ALA A 93 1.14 5.38 -8.27
CA ALA A 93 0.62 4.97 -6.98
C ALA A 93 0.84 3.47 -6.73
N ILE A 94 0.59 2.61 -7.73
CA ILE A 94 0.87 1.17 -7.67
C ILE A 94 2.37 0.95 -7.47
N ALA A 95 3.22 1.62 -8.24
CA ALA A 95 4.67 1.50 -8.09
C ALA A 95 5.14 1.87 -6.67
N SER A 96 4.68 3.01 -6.14
CA SER A 96 5.01 3.47 -4.78
C SER A 96 4.49 2.52 -3.70
N PHE A 97 3.28 2.00 -3.89
CA PHE A 97 2.68 1.01 -3.00
C PHE A 97 3.52 -0.28 -2.98
N THR A 98 3.90 -0.81 -4.14
CA THR A 98 4.66 -2.06 -4.25
C THR A 98 6.10 -1.92 -3.75
N SER A 99 6.81 -0.84 -4.11
CA SER A 99 8.24 -0.70 -3.81
C SER A 99 8.53 -0.41 -2.34
N SER A 100 7.62 0.25 -1.64
CA SER A 100 7.90 0.80 -0.31
C SER A 100 6.92 0.32 0.75
N ILE A 101 5.62 0.49 0.51
CA ILE A 101 4.59 0.18 1.52
C ILE A 101 4.45 -1.34 1.67
N LEU A 102 4.27 -2.04 0.55
CA LEU A 102 4.12 -3.49 0.51
C LEU A 102 5.39 -4.19 1.01
N TYR A 103 6.57 -3.69 0.62
CA TYR A 103 7.84 -4.23 1.08
C TYR A 103 7.98 -4.13 2.60
N SER A 104 7.71 -2.95 3.17
CA SER A 104 7.77 -2.72 4.63
C SER A 104 6.71 -3.55 5.37
N PHE A 105 5.51 -3.66 4.81
CA PHE A 105 4.43 -4.48 5.36
C PHE A 105 4.83 -5.96 5.42
N LYS A 106 5.41 -6.49 4.33
CA LYS A 106 5.91 -7.86 4.27
C LYS A 106 6.99 -8.10 5.32
N GLN A 107 7.97 -7.20 5.44
CA GLN A 107 9.04 -7.37 6.43
C GLN A 107 8.49 -7.37 7.86
N ASN A 108 7.60 -6.42 8.17
CA ASN A 108 6.95 -6.33 9.47
C ASN A 108 6.19 -7.62 9.86
N LEU A 109 5.53 -8.26 8.90
CA LEU A 109 4.81 -9.52 9.13
C LEU A 109 5.71 -10.75 9.23
N GLU A 110 6.83 -10.81 8.49
CA GLU A 110 7.81 -11.88 8.66
C GLU A 110 8.51 -11.79 10.01
N ASP A 111 8.85 -10.59 10.48
CA ASP A 111 9.42 -10.38 11.80
C ASP A 111 8.45 -10.83 12.90
N PHE A 112 7.18 -10.42 12.78
CA PHE A 112 6.14 -10.82 13.72
C PHE A 112 5.85 -12.32 13.68
N LYS A 113 5.94 -12.97 12.53
CA LYS A 113 5.79 -14.43 12.41
C LYS A 113 6.84 -15.18 13.21
N ASN A 114 8.08 -14.69 13.25
CA ASN A 114 9.12 -15.29 14.06
C ASN A 114 8.80 -15.14 15.56
N GLU A 115 8.38 -13.95 15.97
CA GLU A 115 7.98 -13.65 17.36
C GLU A 115 6.79 -14.52 17.80
N PHE A 116 5.73 -14.57 16.98
CA PHE A 116 4.54 -15.37 17.23
C PHE A 116 4.87 -16.87 17.30
N THR A 117 5.75 -17.36 16.43
CA THR A 117 6.20 -18.76 16.44
C THR A 117 7.01 -19.09 17.69
N ALA A 118 7.89 -18.18 18.12
CA ALA A 118 8.64 -18.34 19.37
C ALA A 118 7.69 -18.40 20.57
N LYS A 119 6.70 -17.50 20.62
CA LYS A 119 5.73 -17.47 21.70
C LYS A 119 4.84 -18.72 21.73
N LYS A 120 4.41 -19.21 20.56
CA LYS A 120 3.72 -20.51 20.45
C LYS A 120 4.54 -21.67 21.01
N ARG A 121 5.86 -21.68 20.77
CA ARG A 121 6.75 -22.72 21.28
C ARG A 121 6.87 -22.66 22.80
N GLU A 122 7.04 -21.46 23.35
CA GLU A 122 7.06 -21.22 24.80
C GLU A 122 5.77 -21.71 25.47
N LEU A 123 4.62 -21.38 24.88
CA LEU A 123 3.30 -21.75 25.40
C LEU A 123 2.87 -23.19 25.09
N SER A 124 3.66 -23.96 24.34
CA SER A 124 3.28 -25.29 23.86
C SER A 124 2.82 -26.27 24.97
N PRO A 125 3.41 -26.31 26.19
CA PRO A 125 2.93 -27.21 27.24
C PRO A 125 1.53 -26.84 27.72
N THR A 126 1.21 -25.55 27.72
CA THR A 126 -0.09 -25.00 28.12
C THR A 126 -1.12 -25.21 27.02
N LEU A 127 -0.79 -24.84 25.77
CA LEU A 127 -1.64 -25.00 24.60
C LEU A 127 -2.07 -26.46 24.37
N SER A 128 -1.18 -27.41 24.68
CA SER A 128 -1.48 -28.85 24.61
C SER A 128 -2.57 -29.32 25.58
N LYS A 129 -3.05 -28.46 26.48
CA LYS A 129 -4.13 -28.79 27.43
C LYS A 129 -5.41 -28.00 27.14
N GLU A 130 -5.34 -27.07 26.20
CA GLU A 130 -6.43 -26.15 25.86
C GLU A 130 -7.21 -26.64 24.64
N THR A 131 -8.46 -26.22 24.54
CA THR A 131 -9.35 -26.46 23.38
C THR A 131 -9.69 -25.13 22.73
N GLY A 132 -9.89 -25.12 21.41
CA GLY A 132 -10.14 -23.90 20.64
C GLY A 132 -8.95 -23.48 19.78
N SER A 133 -9.15 -22.40 19.03
CA SER A 133 -8.18 -21.90 18.07
C SER A 133 -8.28 -20.38 17.92
N VAL A 134 -7.15 -19.75 17.69
CA VAL A 134 -7.07 -18.34 17.31
C VAL A 134 -6.58 -18.27 15.87
N LEU A 135 -7.26 -17.47 15.06
CA LEU A 135 -6.91 -17.19 13.67
C LEU A 135 -6.91 -15.70 13.46
N PHE A 136 -5.82 -15.20 12.88
CA PHE A 136 -5.70 -13.82 12.46
C PHE A 136 -5.25 -13.82 11.00
N THR A 137 -6.02 -13.15 10.15
CA THR A 137 -5.63 -12.92 8.76
C THR A 137 -5.54 -11.43 8.50
N VAL A 138 -4.53 -11.06 7.71
CA VAL A 138 -4.32 -9.66 7.34
C VAL A 138 -3.86 -9.53 5.90
N SER A 139 -4.38 -8.51 5.25
CA SER A 139 -3.99 -8.08 3.91
C SER A 139 -4.04 -6.55 3.81
N LEU A 140 -3.28 -6.01 2.87
CA LEU A 140 -3.15 -4.59 2.61
C LEU A 140 -3.61 -4.30 1.17
N TYR A 141 -4.38 -3.23 1.01
CA TYR A 141 -4.96 -2.81 -0.27
C TYR A 141 -4.52 -1.41 -0.60
N LEU A 142 -4.33 -1.14 -1.89
CA LEU A 142 -4.30 0.20 -2.44
C LEU A 142 -5.70 0.58 -2.90
N THR A 143 -6.13 1.77 -2.49
CA THR A 143 -7.41 2.39 -2.84
C THR A 143 -7.19 3.83 -3.28
N ALA A 144 -8.16 4.43 -3.95
CA ALA A 144 -8.13 5.82 -4.40
C ALA A 144 -9.45 6.56 -4.16
N GLU A 145 -9.43 7.86 -4.40
CA GLU A 145 -10.61 8.73 -4.37
C GLU A 145 -11.59 8.45 -5.52
N ASP A 146 -12.83 8.92 -5.35
CA ASP A 146 -13.97 8.66 -6.25
C ASP A 146 -13.70 8.92 -7.73
N THR A 147 -12.94 9.96 -8.08
CA THR A 147 -12.60 10.29 -9.47
C THR A 147 -11.82 9.15 -10.14
N VAL A 148 -10.94 8.49 -9.40
CA VAL A 148 -10.16 7.35 -9.89
C VAL A 148 -11.03 6.09 -9.93
N THR A 149 -11.87 5.86 -8.90
CA THR A 149 -12.72 4.66 -8.81
C THR A 149 -13.85 4.61 -9.83
N GLN A 150 -14.23 5.76 -10.39
CA GLN A 150 -15.13 5.82 -11.56
C GLN A 150 -14.53 5.22 -12.83
N VAL A 151 -13.20 5.15 -12.91
CA VAL A 151 -12.46 4.66 -14.09
C VAL A 151 -11.80 3.31 -13.83
N TYR A 152 -11.36 3.07 -12.58
CA TYR A 152 -10.65 1.86 -12.19
C TYR A 152 -11.40 1.09 -11.10
N PRO A 153 -11.55 -0.25 -11.22
CA PRO A 153 -12.15 -1.05 -10.18
C PRO A 153 -11.23 -1.12 -8.95
N GLU A 154 -11.83 -1.04 -7.77
CA GLU A 154 -11.16 -1.22 -6.49
C GLU A 154 -11.18 -2.69 -6.03
N PRO A 155 -10.16 -3.18 -5.30
CA PRO A 155 -8.90 -2.49 -4.95
C PRO A 155 -7.96 -2.34 -6.14
N LEU A 156 -7.24 -1.21 -6.24
CA LEU A 156 -6.24 -0.98 -7.31
C LEU A 156 -5.06 -1.96 -7.26
N ALA A 157 -4.66 -2.37 -6.06
CA ALA A 157 -3.65 -3.41 -5.83
C ALA A 157 -3.88 -4.07 -4.47
N VAL A 158 -3.42 -5.32 -4.31
CA VAL A 158 -3.57 -6.09 -3.07
C VAL A 158 -2.27 -6.81 -2.71
N SER A 159 -1.98 -6.90 -1.41
CA SER A 159 -0.89 -7.74 -0.90
C SER A 159 -1.25 -9.22 -0.92
N ALA A 160 -0.27 -10.07 -0.63
CA ALA A 160 -0.59 -11.42 -0.16
C ALA A 160 -1.43 -11.36 1.12
N THR A 161 -2.26 -12.39 1.35
CA THR A 161 -2.91 -12.59 2.65
C THR A 161 -1.97 -13.35 3.57
N TYR A 162 -1.78 -12.84 4.78
CA TYR A 162 -0.96 -13.48 5.80
C TYR A 162 -1.86 -14.04 6.88
N THR A 163 -1.59 -15.28 7.27
CA THR A 163 -2.42 -16.02 8.23
C THR A 163 -1.57 -16.49 9.40
N PHE A 164 -2.04 -16.17 10.60
CA PHE A 164 -1.44 -16.56 11.87
C PHE A 164 -2.47 -17.37 12.64
N GLU A 165 -2.17 -18.65 12.83
CA GLU A 165 -3.10 -19.59 13.44
C GLU A 165 -2.43 -20.34 14.59
N CYS A 166 -3.17 -20.56 15.67
CA CYS A 166 -2.81 -21.50 16.71
C CYS A 166 -4.04 -22.30 17.14
N ARG A 167 -3.88 -23.62 17.25
CA ARG A 167 -4.93 -24.56 17.69
C ARG A 167 -4.50 -25.27 18.98
N GLY A 168 -5.47 -25.50 19.86
CA GLY A 168 -5.33 -26.37 21.03
C GLY A 168 -5.44 -27.86 20.68
N LYS A 169 -5.42 -28.72 21.70
CA LYS A 169 -5.30 -30.19 21.62
C LYS A 169 -6.45 -30.89 20.88
N ASN A 170 -7.66 -30.31 20.83
CA ASN A 170 -8.86 -30.97 20.30
C ASN A 170 -9.53 -30.23 19.12
N ASP A 171 -8.85 -29.27 18.48
CA ASP A 171 -9.40 -28.48 17.35
C ASP A 171 -8.98 -29.03 15.97
N THR A 172 -8.73 -30.33 15.87
CA THR A 172 -8.57 -31.05 14.60
C THR A 172 -9.93 -31.56 14.14
N TYR A 173 -10.42 -31.03 13.02
CA TYR A 173 -11.57 -31.56 12.27
C TYR A 173 -11.41 -33.04 11.94
#